data_AF-A0A7W3PJ97-F1
#
_entry.id   AF-A0A7W3PJ97-F1
#
_cell.length_a   1.000
_cell.length_b   1.000
_cell.length_c   1.000
_cell.angle_alpha   90.00
_cell.angle_beta   90.00
_cell.angle_gamma   90.00
#
_symmetry.space_group_name_H-M   'P 1'
#
loop_
_entity.id
_entity.type
_entity.pdbx_description
1 polymer ?
#
loop_
_entity_poly.entity_id
_entity_poly.type
_entity_poly.pdbx_seq_one_letter_code
_entity_poly.pdbx_strand_id
1 'polypeptide(L)'
;MPQIRIRDAAVFLGVSDDTVRRWIADGTLESERDASSRTVVDGLALARLARENAVLPDDPSGVGRSARNRFVGLVTDIVMDTVMAQVEIQCGPHRVVSLMSSEAVRELGLELGSVAIAVVKATTVMVETPLRKADA
;
A
#
# COMPACT_ATOMS: atom_id res chain seq x y z
N MET A 1 -21.70 -7.59 -5.00
CA MET A 1 -20.31 -7.30 -4.53
C MET A 1 -20.18 -5.78 -4.40
N PRO A 2 -19.21 -5.23 -3.65
CA PRO A 2 -19.11 -3.77 -3.49
C PRO A 2 -18.83 -3.11 -4.84
N GLN A 3 -19.73 -2.21 -5.26
CA GLN A 3 -19.57 -1.39 -6.47
C GLN A 3 -18.75 -0.13 -6.15
N ILE A 4 -17.65 0.08 -6.87
CA ILE A 4 -16.71 1.20 -6.65
C ILE A 4 -16.81 2.15 -7.85
N ARG A 5 -16.95 3.46 -7.60
CA ARG A 5 -16.97 4.45 -8.69
C ARG A 5 -15.58 4.60 -9.29
N ILE A 6 -15.52 4.97 -10.58
CA ILE A 6 -14.24 5.17 -11.30
C ILE A 6 -13.27 6.07 -10.53
N ARG A 7 -13.76 7.21 -10.00
CA ARG A 7 -12.95 8.14 -9.22
C ARG A 7 -12.32 7.48 -7.99
N ASP A 8 -13.12 6.74 -7.23
CA ASP A 8 -12.66 6.08 -6.00
C ASP A 8 -11.68 4.95 -6.37
N ALA A 9 -11.94 4.23 -7.46
CA ALA A 9 -11.05 3.22 -8.00
C ALA A 9 -9.68 3.79 -8.40
N ALA A 10 -9.65 4.93 -9.08
CA ALA A 10 -8.42 5.62 -9.47
C ALA A 10 -7.59 6.03 -8.25
N VAL A 11 -8.25 6.58 -7.23
CA VAL A 11 -7.62 6.91 -5.94
C VAL A 11 -7.03 5.67 -5.27
N PHE A 12 -7.78 4.57 -5.16
CA PHE A 12 -7.31 3.34 -4.52
C PHE A 12 -6.13 2.68 -5.25
N LEU A 13 -6.04 2.86 -6.56
CA LEU A 13 -4.99 2.30 -7.40
C LEU A 13 -3.78 3.23 -7.57
N GLY A 14 -3.86 4.48 -7.08
CA GLY A 14 -2.80 5.47 -7.26
C GLY A 14 -2.60 5.91 -8.72
N VAL A 15 -3.66 5.87 -9.54
CA VAL A 15 -3.64 6.26 -10.96
C VAL A 15 -4.67 7.34 -11.26
N SER A 16 -4.70 7.84 -12.50
CA SER A 16 -5.71 8.80 -12.95
C SER A 16 -7.06 8.14 -13.29
N ASP A 17 -8.17 8.89 -13.20
CA ASP A 17 -9.49 8.46 -13.67
C ASP A 17 -9.46 7.96 -15.12
N ASP A 18 -8.66 8.60 -15.97
CA ASP A 18 -8.51 8.23 -17.38
C ASP A 18 -7.76 6.91 -17.57
N THR A 19 -6.83 6.57 -16.67
CA THR A 19 -6.18 5.25 -16.65
C THR A 19 -7.19 4.15 -16.37
N VAL A 20 -8.09 4.36 -15.40
CA VAL A 20 -9.15 3.39 -15.08
C VAL A 20 -10.16 3.26 -16.21
N ARG A 21 -10.55 4.37 -16.85
CA ARG A 21 -11.41 4.35 -18.04
C ARG A 21 -10.77 3.59 -19.20
N ARG A 22 -9.46 3.76 -19.40
CA ARG A 22 -8.72 3.02 -20.44
C ARG A 22 -8.75 1.51 -20.17
N TRP A 23 -8.54 1.10 -18.91
CA TRP A 23 -8.65 -0.31 -18.51
C TRP A 23 -10.05 -0.89 -18.65
N ILE A 24 -11.09 -0.06 -18.55
CA ILE A 24 -12.44 -0.52 -18.88
C ILE A 24 -12.60 -0.69 -20.40
N ALA A 25 -12.09 0.27 -21.18
CA ALA A 25 -12.20 0.25 -22.64
C ALA A 25 -11.41 -0.89 -23.30
N ASP A 26 -10.26 -1.27 -22.73
CA ASP A 26 -9.42 -2.36 -23.23
C ASP A 26 -9.81 -3.74 -22.66
N GLY A 27 -10.82 -3.81 -21.79
CA GLY A 27 -11.35 -5.04 -21.21
C GLY A 27 -10.58 -5.56 -19.98
N THR A 28 -9.59 -4.82 -19.47
CA THR A 28 -8.86 -5.15 -18.24
C THR A 28 -9.75 -5.06 -16.99
N LEU A 29 -10.76 -4.18 -16.98
CA LEU A 29 -11.76 -4.06 -15.91
C LEU A 29 -13.18 -4.09 -16.46
N GLU A 30 -14.00 -5.02 -15.99
CA GLU A 30 -15.44 -4.99 -16.25
C GLU A 30 -16.11 -3.84 -15.47
N SER A 31 -17.14 -3.23 -16.07
CA SER A 31 -17.89 -2.14 -15.45
C SER A 31 -19.40 -2.31 -15.63
N GLU A 32 -20.16 -1.81 -14.67
CA GLU A 32 -21.61 -1.81 -14.63
C GLU A 32 -22.14 -0.39 -14.40
N ARG A 33 -23.47 -0.22 -14.52
CA ARG A 33 -24.17 1.01 -14.12
C ARG A 33 -24.81 0.77 -12.75
N ASP A 34 -24.56 1.66 -11.79
CA ASP A 34 -25.24 1.62 -10.50
C ASP A 34 -26.71 2.09 -10.60
N ALA A 35 -27.45 2.03 -9.49
CA ALA A 35 -28.85 2.47 -9.41
C ALA A 35 -29.06 3.96 -9.78
N SER A 36 -28.00 4.76 -9.82
CA SER A 36 -28.02 6.16 -10.24
C SER A 36 -27.41 6.36 -11.64
N SER A 37 -27.29 5.31 -12.46
CA SER A 37 -26.71 5.31 -13.82
C SER A 37 -25.24 5.73 -13.89
N ARG A 38 -24.49 5.68 -12.79
CA ARG A 38 -23.05 5.97 -12.76
C ARG A 38 -22.25 4.72 -13.09
N THR A 39 -21.14 4.87 -13.80
CA THR A 39 -20.23 3.75 -14.06
C THR A 39 -19.50 3.35 -12.78
N VAL A 40 -19.61 2.08 -12.44
CA VAL A 40 -18.98 1.45 -11.29
C VAL A 40 -18.25 0.19 -11.73
N VAL A 41 -17.20 -0.18 -11.01
CA VAL A 41 -16.45 -1.42 -11.21
C VAL A 41 -16.63 -2.31 -9.99
N ASP A 42 -16.54 -3.62 -10.18
CA ASP A 42 -16.53 -4.57 -9.07
C ASP A 42 -15.27 -4.40 -8.21
N GLY A 43 -15.46 -4.22 -6.91
CA GLY A 43 -14.36 -4.03 -5.98
C GLY A 43 -13.42 -5.23 -5.85
N LEU A 44 -13.90 -6.45 -6.09
CA LEU A 44 -13.02 -7.64 -6.07
C LEU A 44 -12.15 -7.70 -7.33
N ALA A 45 -12.71 -7.45 -8.50
CA ALA A 45 -11.95 -7.32 -9.75
C ALA A 45 -10.89 -6.21 -9.64
N LEU A 46 -11.27 -5.06 -9.06
CA LEU A 46 -10.35 -3.95 -8.82
C LEU A 46 -9.17 -4.34 -7.90
N ALA A 47 -9.46 -5.03 -6.79
CA ALA A 47 -8.43 -5.49 -5.85
C ALA A 47 -7.47 -6.51 -6.49
N ARG A 48 -7.96 -7.38 -7.38
CA ARG A 48 -7.11 -8.32 -8.13
C ARG A 48 -6.15 -7.58 -9.05
N LEU A 49 -6.65 -6.60 -9.79
CA LEU A 49 -5.83 -5.78 -10.68
C LEU A 49 -4.79 -4.95 -9.90
N ALA A 50 -5.16 -4.41 -8.73
CA ALA A 50 -4.24 -3.70 -7.85
C ALA A 50 -3.05 -4.58 -7.44
N ARG A 51 -3.32 -5.85 -7.12
CA ARG A 51 -2.29 -6.84 -6.77
C ARG A 51 -1.36 -7.15 -7.94
N GLU A 52 -1.89 -7.25 -9.15
CA GLU A 52 -1.11 -7.58 -10.35
C GLU A 52 -0.22 -6.42 -10.81
N ASN A 53 -0.66 -5.18 -10.56
CA ASN A 53 0.10 -3.97 -10.89
C ASN A 53 1.01 -3.44 -9.76
N ALA A 54 1.07 -4.13 -8.61
CA ALA A 54 1.95 -3.75 -7.51
C ALA A 54 3.41 -4.06 -7.89
N VAL A 55 4.04 -3.13 -8.62
CA VAL A 55 5.49 -3.15 -8.90
C VAL A 55 6.21 -2.82 -7.59
N LEU A 56 6.61 -3.86 -6.85
CA LEU A 56 7.54 -3.71 -5.74
C LEU A 56 8.98 -3.71 -6.31
N PRO A 57 9.89 -2.86 -5.79
CA PRO A 57 11.31 -3.02 -6.04
C PRO A 57 11.76 -4.45 -5.68
N ASP A 58 12.66 -5.03 -6.48
CA ASP A 58 13.24 -6.35 -6.19
C ASP A 58 13.80 -6.41 -4.77
N ASP A 59 13.55 -7.52 -4.08
CA ASP A 59 14.07 -7.76 -2.73
C ASP A 59 15.56 -8.10 -2.78
N PRO A 60 16.46 -7.24 -2.29
CA PRO A 60 17.89 -7.51 -2.33
C PRO A 60 18.34 -8.61 -1.35
N SER A 61 17.46 -9.12 -0.48
CA SER A 61 17.86 -9.96 0.67
C SER A 61 17.89 -11.48 0.45
N GLY A 62 17.25 -12.03 -0.59
CA GLY A 62 17.42 -13.44 -1.03
C GLY A 62 17.06 -14.57 -0.04
N VAL A 63 16.29 -14.34 1.04
CA VAL A 63 15.98 -15.36 2.07
C VAL A 63 14.49 -15.77 2.05
N GLY A 64 14.19 -17.08 2.19
CA GLY A 64 12.81 -17.59 2.29
C GLY A 64 12.15 -17.26 3.64
N ARG A 65 10.93 -16.66 3.64
CA ARG A 65 10.35 -16.06 4.86
C ARG A 65 8.82 -16.13 4.94
N SER A 66 8.29 -16.04 6.18
CA SER A 66 6.87 -16.14 6.54
C SER A 66 6.10 -14.81 6.59
N ALA A 67 6.79 -13.66 6.64
CA ALA A 67 6.17 -12.34 6.64
C ALA A 67 5.85 -11.88 5.22
N ARG A 68 4.58 -11.54 4.95
CA ARG A 68 4.08 -11.25 3.59
C ARG A 68 4.09 -9.78 3.19
N ASN A 69 4.08 -8.85 4.15
CA ASN A 69 4.05 -7.42 3.87
C ASN A 69 5.45 -6.83 4.03
N ARG A 70 6.06 -6.42 2.92
CA ARG A 70 7.39 -5.79 2.87
C ARG A 70 7.30 -4.48 2.12
N PHE A 71 7.79 -3.43 2.76
CA PHE A 71 7.82 -2.10 2.18
C PHE A 71 9.29 -1.69 2.04
N VAL A 72 9.80 -1.82 0.82
CA VAL A 72 11.16 -1.37 0.47
C VAL A 72 11.13 0.14 0.32
N GLY A 73 12.08 0.83 0.95
CA GLY A 73 12.11 2.28 0.94
C GLY A 73 13.43 2.85 1.44
N LEU A 74 13.42 4.17 1.61
CA LEU A 74 14.55 4.93 2.15
C LEU A 74 14.23 5.41 3.56
N VAL A 75 15.19 5.30 4.46
CA VAL A 75 15.09 5.91 5.79
C VAL A 75 15.07 7.43 5.63
N THR A 76 14.08 8.08 6.22
CA THR A 76 13.84 9.53 6.09
C THR A 76 13.94 10.27 7.41
N ASP A 77 13.77 9.58 8.54
CA ASP A 77 13.97 10.15 9.87
C ASP A 77 14.38 9.06 10.88
N ILE A 78 15.18 9.44 11.88
CA ILE A 78 15.57 8.59 13.01
C ILE A 78 15.54 9.44 14.28
N VAL A 79 14.65 9.10 15.21
CA VAL A 79 14.62 9.68 16.56
C VAL A 79 14.96 8.58 17.55
N MET A 80 16.00 8.79 18.35
CA MET A 80 16.54 7.76 19.22
C MET A 80 16.83 8.29 20.62
N ASP A 81 16.42 7.54 21.63
CA ASP A 81 16.85 7.72 23.01
C ASP A 81 17.84 6.61 23.42
N THR A 82 18.13 6.47 24.72
CA THR A 82 19.08 5.47 25.23
C THR A 82 18.65 4.03 24.94
N VAL A 83 17.35 3.74 24.87
CA VAL A 83 16.78 2.37 24.83
C VAL A 83 15.98 2.13 23.54
N MET A 84 15.17 3.10 23.13
CA MET A 84 14.24 3.01 22.02
C MET A 84 14.57 3.99 20.89
N ALA A 85 14.24 3.58 19.68
CA ALA A 85 14.32 4.38 18.49
C ALA A 85 13.05 4.28 17.66
N GLN A 86 12.67 5.41 17.08
CA GLN A 86 11.69 5.54 16.02
C GLN A 86 12.46 5.72 14.71
N VAL A 87 12.18 4.87 13.73
CA VAL A 87 12.74 4.95 12.39
C VAL A 87 11.60 5.12 11.39
N GLU A 88 11.71 6.15 10.54
CA GLU A 88 10.77 6.41 9.47
C GLU A 88 11.34 6.00 8.11
N ILE A 89 10.54 5.27 7.33
CA ILE A 89 10.91 4.81 6.00
C ILE A 89 9.84 5.25 4.99
N GLN A 90 10.27 5.90 3.91
CA GLN A 90 9.43 6.23 2.77
C GLN A 90 9.48 5.09 1.75
N CYS A 91 8.36 4.40 1.58
CA CYS A 91 8.22 3.22 0.73
C CYS A 91 7.19 3.48 -0.38
N GLY A 92 7.66 3.95 -1.55
CA GLY A 92 6.76 4.39 -2.62
C GLY A 92 5.84 5.51 -2.12
N PRO A 93 4.50 5.41 -2.25
CA PRO A 93 3.57 6.41 -1.72
C PRO A 93 3.31 6.28 -0.21
N HIS A 94 3.88 5.27 0.47
CA HIS A 94 3.59 4.96 1.87
C HIS A 94 4.70 5.41 2.81
N ARG A 95 4.32 6.07 3.90
CA ARG A 95 5.21 6.35 5.04
C ARG A 95 5.03 5.26 6.10
N VAL A 96 6.12 4.59 6.47
CA VAL A 96 6.11 3.50 7.47
C VAL A 96 6.98 3.92 8.65
N VAL A 97 6.46 3.77 9.87
CA VAL A 97 7.18 4.08 11.11
C VAL A 97 7.38 2.79 11.90
N SER A 98 8.62 2.52 12.29
CA SER A 98 8.99 1.40 13.13
C SER A 98 9.50 1.89 14.48
N LEU A 99 9.02 1.27 15.55
CA LEU A 99 9.60 1.39 16.88
C LEU A 99 10.48 0.16 17.13
N MET A 100 11.75 0.39 17.41
CA MET A 100 12.75 -0.65 17.65
C MET A 100 13.75 -0.21 18.71
N SER A 101 14.64 -1.09 19.15
CA SER A 101 15.67 -0.69 20.10
C SER A 101 16.72 0.22 19.45
N SER A 102 17.27 1.15 20.23
CA SER A 102 18.39 1.99 19.83
C SER A 102 19.64 1.18 19.47
N GLU A 103 19.78 -0.02 20.04
CA GLU A 103 20.83 -0.98 19.70
C GLU A 103 20.63 -1.53 18.28
N ALA A 104 19.40 -1.95 17.93
CA ALA A 104 19.12 -2.51 16.61
C ALA A 104 19.36 -1.48 15.47
N VAL A 105 19.08 -0.19 15.72
CA VAL A 105 19.41 0.87 14.75
C VAL A 105 20.92 0.94 14.49
N ARG A 106 21.72 0.85 15.57
CA ARG A 106 23.19 0.88 15.49
C ARG A 106 23.76 -0.39 14.85
N GLU A 107 23.26 -1.56 15.24
CA GLU A 107 23.69 -2.86 14.69
C GLU A 107 23.42 -2.97 13.18
N LEU A 108 22.28 -2.44 12.74
CA LEU A 108 21.91 -2.43 11.32
C LEU A 108 22.57 -1.29 10.53
N GLY A 109 23.28 -0.38 11.20
CA GLY A 109 23.91 0.78 10.56
C GLY A 109 22.90 1.68 9.84
N LEU A 110 21.72 1.88 10.42
CA LEU A 110 20.68 2.71 9.80
C LEU A 110 21.05 4.20 9.92
N GLU A 111 21.04 4.86 8.77
CA GLU A 111 21.28 6.28 8.62
C GLU A 111 20.21 6.89 7.71
N LEU A 112 20.11 8.22 7.67
CA LEU A 112 19.24 8.89 6.71
C LEU A 112 19.66 8.55 5.28
N GLY A 113 18.71 8.13 4.45
CA GLY A 113 18.96 7.67 3.09
C GLY A 113 19.34 6.19 2.96
N SER A 114 19.49 5.44 4.07
CA SER A 114 19.69 3.99 3.99
C SER A 114 18.51 3.31 3.28
N VAL A 115 18.82 2.35 2.39
CA VAL A 115 17.80 1.45 1.87
C VAL A 115 17.42 0.48 2.98
N ALA A 116 16.15 0.51 3.38
CA ALA A 116 15.61 -0.34 4.43
C ALA A 116 14.34 -1.03 3.96
N ILE A 117 14.03 -2.15 4.60
CA ILE A 117 12.83 -2.93 4.30
C ILE A 117 12.02 -3.05 5.57
N ALA A 118 10.89 -2.34 5.62
CA ALA A 118 9.96 -2.50 6.72
C ALA A 118 9.19 -3.81 6.54
N VAL A 119 9.33 -4.72 7.50
CA VAL A 119 8.66 -6.03 7.50
C VAL A 119 7.56 -6.02 8.55
N VAL A 120 6.31 -6.16 8.10
CA VAL A 120 5.15 -6.19 9.00
C VAL A 120 4.66 -7.62 9.14
N LYS A 121 4.57 -8.12 10.38
CA LYS A 121 4.02 -9.46 10.66
C LYS A 121 2.54 -9.47 10.28
N ALA A 122 2.15 -10.40 9.40
CA ALA A 122 0.80 -10.47 8.83
C ALA A 122 -0.34 -10.60 9.86
N THR A 123 -0.05 -11.05 11.08
CA THR A 123 -1.04 -11.18 12.16
C THR A 123 -1.40 -9.86 12.85
N THR A 124 -0.72 -8.75 12.52
CA THR A 124 -0.91 -7.44 13.15
C THR A 124 -1.32 -6.42 12.08
N VAL A 125 -2.49 -6.62 11.48
CA VAL A 125 -3.05 -5.74 10.45
C VAL A 125 -4.48 -5.40 10.85
N MET A 126 -4.80 -4.09 10.90
CA MET A 126 -6.16 -3.61 11.04
C MET A 126 -6.74 -3.34 9.65
N VAL A 127 -7.98 -3.76 9.42
CA VAL A 127 -8.69 -3.53 8.17
C VAL A 127 -9.85 -2.60 8.48
N GLU A 128 -9.85 -1.44 7.83
CA GLU A 128 -10.92 -0.45 7.92
C GLU A 128 -11.60 -0.32 6.55
N THR A 129 -12.90 -0.05 6.55
CA THR A 129 -13.64 0.25 5.32
C THR A 129 -14.20 1.66 5.42
N PRO A 130 -14.26 2.42 4.31
CA PRO A 130 -14.89 3.74 4.31
C PRO A 130 -16.34 3.66 4.80
N LEU A 131 -16.80 4.67 5.55
CA LEU A 131 -18.21 4.81 5.89
C LEU A 131 -19.02 4.90 4.60
N ARG A 132 -19.98 3.98 4.43
CA ARG A 132 -20.93 4.02 3.32
C ARG A 132 -21.70 5.34 3.45
N LYS A 133 -21.64 6.22 2.43
CA LYS A 133 -22.57 7.35 2.36
C LYS A 133 -23.96 6.76 2.41
N ALA A 134 -24.71 7.05 3.47
CA ALA A 134 -26.13 6.73 3.51
C ALA A 134 -26.77 7.47 2.33
N ASP A 135 -27.50 6.73 1.50
CA ASP A 135 -28.25 7.31 0.40
C ASP A 135 -29.30 8.25 1.01
N ALA A 136 -29.06 9.56 0.87
CA ALA A 136 -29.99 10.63 1.20
C ALA A 136 -30.90 10.92 0.01
#